data_AF-A0AA40NGR6-F1
#
_entry.id   AF-A0AA40NGR6-F1
#
_cell.length_a   1.000
_cell.length_b   1.000
_cell.length_c   1.000
_cell.angle_alpha   90.00
_cell.angle_beta   90.00
_cell.angle_gamma   90.00
#
_symmetry.space_group_name_H-M   'P 1'
#
loop_
_entity.id
_entity.type
_entity.pdbx_description
1 polymer ?
#
loop_
_entity_poly.entity_id
_entity_poly.type
_entity_poly.pdbx_seq_one_letter_code
_entity_poly.pdbx_strand_id
1 'polypeptide(L)'
;MFSKLDKKLLFIYSGLALLFIYPLIQAGIYYRDDLDRSISGYYGWRGLGRPFADILARFFSASGHYNLDLFPYTMLASCVFLGASSLALSKHLIRSDVANAKMVAALLIFNPFILQNIAYRYDSLGMSIAFFLAVIAYTYSNKNLALEIATKLISGILALTLYQPCANIFIGLLAIDVIIIALKQHVKVKE
;
A
#
# COMPACT_ATOMS: atom_id res chain seq x y z
N MET A 1 -11.88 16.35 -4.67
CA MET A 1 -12.31 16.48 -3.26
C MET A 1 -12.89 15.14 -2.82
N PHE A 2 -12.49 14.59 -1.66
CA PHE A 2 -13.03 13.31 -1.16
C PHE A 2 -14.51 13.46 -0.80
N SER A 3 -15.36 12.58 -1.33
CA SER A 3 -16.78 12.57 -1.00
C SER A 3 -17.03 12.07 0.43
N LYS A 4 -18.21 12.33 1.00
CA LYS A 4 -18.60 11.74 2.31
C LYS A 4 -18.54 10.21 2.28
N LEU A 5 -18.91 9.61 1.15
CA LEU A 5 -18.82 8.16 0.94
C LEU A 5 -17.37 7.68 0.94
N ASP A 6 -16.45 8.42 0.30
CA ASP A 6 -15.04 8.05 0.27
C ASP A 6 -14.43 8.04 1.67
N LYS A 7 -14.76 9.03 2.50
CA LYS A 7 -14.30 9.09 3.89
C LYS A 7 -14.81 7.89 4.69
N LYS A 8 -16.09 7.54 4.51
CA LYS A 8 -16.71 6.36 5.14
C LYS A 8 -16.02 5.06 4.69
N LEU A 9 -15.77 4.91 3.39
CA LEU A 9 -15.09 3.73 2.85
C LEU A 9 -13.64 3.62 3.32
N LEU A 10 -12.91 4.74 3.36
CA LEU A 10 -11.56 4.77 3.91
C LEU A 10 -11.55 4.30 5.37
N PHE A 11 -12.47 4.79 6.19
CA PHE A 11 -12.59 4.37 7.58
C PHE A 11 -12.90 2.88 7.71
N ILE A 12 -13.84 2.36 6.91
CA ILE A 12 -14.18 0.94 6.89
C ILE A 12 -12.97 0.09 6.49
N TYR A 13 -12.29 0.40 5.38
CA TYR A 13 -11.14 -0.38 4.93
C TYR A 13 -9.98 -0.31 5.92
N SER A 14 -9.69 0.86 6.50
CA SER A 14 -8.66 0.99 7.55
C SER A 14 -9.03 0.18 8.80
N GLY A 15 -10.32 0.13 9.17
CA GLY A 15 -10.82 -0.71 10.25
C GLY A 15 -10.66 -2.21 9.97
N LEU A 16 -10.96 -2.65 8.74
CA LEU A 16 -10.72 -4.03 8.32
C LEU A 16 -9.23 -4.39 8.34
N ALA A 17 -8.37 -3.48 7.86
CA ALA A 17 -6.92 -3.66 7.94
C ALA A 17 -6.45 -3.76 9.39
N LEU A 18 -6.97 -2.92 10.28
CA LEU A 18 -6.67 -2.98 11.70
C LEU A 18 -7.10 -4.32 12.29
N LEU A 19 -8.31 -4.80 12.02
CA LEU A 19 -8.78 -6.12 12.52
C LEU A 19 -7.87 -7.26 12.04
N PHE A 20 -7.41 -7.21 10.79
CA PHE A 20 -6.53 -8.23 10.23
C PHE A 20 -5.11 -8.17 10.81
N ILE A 21 -4.59 -6.98 11.09
CA ILE A 21 -3.23 -6.73 11.61
C ILE A 21 -3.17 -6.82 13.14
N TYR A 22 -4.29 -6.61 13.84
CA TYR A 22 -4.37 -6.51 15.29
C TYR A 22 -3.67 -7.66 16.04
N PRO A 23 -3.77 -8.94 15.61
CA PRO A 23 -3.02 -10.02 16.24
C PRO A 23 -1.50 -9.81 16.26
N LEU A 24 -0.91 -9.19 15.23
CA LEU A 24 0.53 -8.87 15.22
C LEU A 24 0.88 -7.77 16.21
N ILE A 25 0.00 -6.75 16.33
CA ILE A 25 0.17 -5.69 17.31
C ILE A 25 0.10 -6.28 18.73
N GLN A 26 -0.85 -7.18 18.99
CA GLN A 26 -0.95 -7.84 20.29
C GLN A 26 0.25 -8.74 20.59
N ALA A 27 0.78 -9.45 19.57
CA ALA A 27 1.91 -10.34 19.75
C ALA A 27 3.17 -9.60 20.24
N GLY A 28 3.37 -8.34 19.83
CA GLY A 28 4.41 -7.53 20.44
C GLY A 28 5.85 -8.01 20.14
N ILE A 29 6.06 -8.83 19.11
CA ILE A 29 7.36 -9.42 18.78
C ILE A 29 8.14 -8.65 17.70
N TYR A 30 9.47 -8.63 17.84
CA TYR A 30 10.39 -8.19 16.78
C TYR A 30 10.46 -9.23 15.66
N TYR A 31 10.37 -8.78 14.40
CA TYR A 31 10.46 -9.66 13.24
C TYR A 31 11.80 -9.48 12.52
N ARG A 32 12.56 -10.57 12.43
CA ARG A 32 13.83 -10.66 11.69
C ARG A 32 14.81 -9.53 12.05
N ASP A 33 15.03 -8.57 11.15
CA ASP A 33 15.99 -7.47 11.30
C ASP A 33 15.53 -6.39 12.29
N ASP A 34 14.28 -6.43 12.76
CA ASP A 34 13.82 -5.49 13.78
C ASP A 34 14.66 -5.58 15.08
N LEU A 35 15.14 -6.78 15.45
CA LEU A 35 15.95 -6.96 16.65
C LEU A 35 17.30 -6.23 16.52
N ASP A 36 17.97 -6.38 15.38
CA ASP A 36 19.24 -5.70 15.11
C ASP A 36 19.05 -4.18 15.09
N ARG A 37 17.95 -3.70 14.50
CA ARG A 37 17.61 -2.27 14.47
C ARG A 37 17.27 -1.70 15.84
N SER A 38 16.63 -2.48 16.72
CA SER A 38 16.35 -2.05 18.09
C SER A 38 17.60 -1.87 18.94
N ILE A 39 18.68 -2.58 18.62
CA ILE A 39 19.95 -2.51 19.33
C ILE A 39 20.85 -1.43 18.71
N SER A 40 20.96 -1.42 17.38
CA SER A 40 21.90 -0.56 16.65
C SER A 40 21.36 0.83 16.32
N GLY A 41 20.04 1.00 16.24
CA GLY A 41 19.40 2.20 15.71
C GLY A 41 19.71 2.44 14.22
N TYR A 42 20.14 1.42 13.48
CA TYR A 42 20.58 1.55 12.09
C TYR A 42 19.41 1.69 11.10
N TYR A 43 19.55 2.61 10.14
CA TYR A 43 18.59 2.82 9.04
C TYR A 43 18.83 1.85 7.87
N GLY A 44 20.00 1.82 7.26
CA GLY A 44 20.41 0.77 6.30
C GLY A 44 19.65 0.62 4.99
N TRP A 45 18.47 1.21 4.83
CA TRP A 45 17.61 1.03 3.65
C TRP A 45 18.24 1.61 2.40
N ARG A 46 18.99 2.73 2.52
CA ARG A 46 19.72 3.30 1.40
C ARG A 46 20.70 2.30 0.76
N GLY A 47 21.38 1.47 1.55
CA GLY A 47 22.29 0.43 1.04
C GLY A 47 21.59 -0.70 0.29
N LEU A 48 20.28 -0.88 0.56
CA LEU A 48 19.41 -1.86 -0.10
C LEU A 48 18.68 -1.28 -1.32
N GLY A 49 19.13 -0.13 -1.83
CA GLY A 49 18.47 0.57 -2.94
C GLY A 49 17.13 1.18 -2.57
N ARG A 50 16.85 1.42 -1.29
CA ARG A 50 15.62 2.04 -0.77
C ARG A 50 15.91 3.41 -0.13
N PRO A 51 16.43 4.39 -0.90
CA PRO A 51 16.84 5.68 -0.34
C PRO A 51 15.67 6.47 0.26
N PHE A 52 14.45 6.31 -0.26
CA PHE A 52 13.29 7.04 0.25
C PHE A 52 12.74 6.42 1.54
N ALA A 53 12.93 5.11 1.77
CA ALA A 53 12.63 4.48 3.05
C ALA A 53 13.49 5.06 4.18
N ASP A 54 14.78 5.30 3.91
CA ASP A 54 15.70 5.95 4.85
C ASP A 54 15.21 7.37 5.23
N ILE A 55 14.83 8.16 4.23
CA ILE A 55 14.29 9.52 4.43
C ILE A 55 13.00 9.46 5.25
N LEU A 56 12.10 8.54 4.90
CA LEU A 56 10.80 8.40 5.55
C LEU A 56 10.93 7.99 7.02
N ALA A 57 11.78 7.00 7.31
CA ALA A 57 12.06 6.57 8.67
C ALA A 57 12.66 7.70 9.52
N ARG A 58 13.59 8.49 8.97
CA ARG A 58 14.17 9.67 9.66
C ARG A 58 13.13 10.74 9.94
N PHE A 59 12.25 11.00 8.96
CA PHE A 59 11.19 12.00 9.10
C PHE A 59 10.21 11.62 10.21
N PHE A 60 9.74 10.37 10.25
CA PHE A 60 8.76 9.94 11.25
C PHE A 60 9.35 9.73 12.64
N SER A 61 10.60 9.27 12.73
CA SER A 61 11.27 9.08 14.03
C SER A 61 11.70 10.40 14.67
N ALA A 62 11.89 11.47 13.88
CA ALA A 62 12.32 12.80 14.33
C ALA A 62 13.60 12.77 15.21
N SER A 63 14.38 11.70 15.13
CA SER A 63 15.48 11.38 16.05
C SER A 63 16.86 11.59 15.45
N GLY A 64 16.91 12.04 14.19
CA GLY A 64 18.15 12.38 13.50
C GLY A 64 19.01 11.16 13.17
N HIS A 65 19.90 10.79 14.10
CA HIS A 65 20.96 9.81 13.88
C HIS A 65 20.56 8.36 14.18
N TYR A 66 19.66 8.13 15.14
CA TYR A 66 19.24 6.79 15.53
C TYR A 66 17.82 6.52 15.08
N ASN A 67 17.56 5.34 14.54
CA ASN A 67 16.23 4.89 14.18
C ASN A 67 15.47 4.45 15.44
N LEU A 68 14.39 5.14 15.79
CA LEU A 68 13.58 4.84 16.97
C LEU A 68 12.49 3.81 16.65
N ASP A 69 12.19 2.96 17.63
CA ASP A 69 11.03 2.09 17.56
C ASP A 69 9.76 2.92 17.79
N LEU A 70 8.95 3.05 16.74
CA LEU A 70 7.67 3.77 16.76
C LEU A 70 6.47 2.82 16.89
N PHE A 71 6.70 1.57 17.26
CA PHE A 71 5.62 0.63 17.54
C PHE A 71 4.68 1.15 18.64
N PRO A 72 3.35 0.98 18.52
CA PRO A 72 2.60 0.38 17.41
C PRO A 72 2.14 1.39 16.33
N TYR A 73 2.56 2.66 16.42
CA TYR A 73 2.05 3.74 15.59
C TYR A 73 2.32 3.53 14.09
N THR A 74 3.47 2.96 13.73
CA THR A 74 3.79 2.62 12.33
C THR A 74 2.82 1.60 11.74
N MET A 75 2.41 0.60 12.52
CA MET A 75 1.43 -0.41 12.10
C MET A 75 0.01 0.16 12.04
N LEU A 76 -0.36 1.05 12.97
CA LEU A 76 -1.65 1.75 12.91
C LEU A 76 -1.73 2.67 11.68
N ALA A 77 -0.67 3.43 11.39
CA ALA A 77 -0.59 4.26 10.20
C ALA A 77 -0.61 3.43 8.91
N SER A 78 0.04 2.26 8.91
CA SER A 78 0.00 1.30 7.80
C SER A 78 -1.43 0.88 7.43
N CYS A 79 -2.31 0.68 8.42
CA CYS A 79 -3.72 0.36 8.19
C CYS A 79 -4.43 1.43 7.34
N VAL A 80 -4.08 2.71 7.54
CA VAL A 80 -4.65 3.83 6.76
C VAL A 80 -4.20 3.77 5.30
N PHE A 81 -2.93 3.45 5.03
CA PHE A 81 -2.42 3.33 3.66
C PHE A 81 -2.97 2.09 2.94
N LEU A 82 -3.13 0.97 3.64
CA LEU A 82 -3.82 -0.21 3.09
C LEU A 82 -5.31 0.09 2.81
N GLY A 83 -5.96 0.84 3.69
CA GLY A 83 -7.33 1.32 3.47
C GLY A 83 -7.45 2.25 2.28
N ALA A 84 -6.50 3.18 2.12
CA ALA A 84 -6.42 4.09 0.98
C ALA A 84 -6.15 3.35 -0.34
N SER A 85 -5.33 2.30 -0.31
CA SER A 85 -5.06 1.42 -1.45
C SER A 85 -6.34 0.73 -1.92
N SER A 86 -7.09 0.15 -0.97
CA SER A 86 -8.37 -0.50 -1.24
C SER A 86 -9.41 0.51 -1.75
N LEU A 87 -9.42 1.74 -1.23
CA LEU A 87 -10.28 2.80 -1.76
C LEU A 87 -9.93 3.17 -3.20
N ALA A 88 -8.65 3.37 -3.51
CA ALA A 88 -8.19 3.67 -4.86
C ALA A 88 -8.57 2.57 -5.85
N LEU A 89 -8.32 1.30 -5.49
CA LEU A 89 -8.73 0.16 -6.30
C LEU A 89 -10.25 0.08 -6.44
N SER A 90 -11.03 0.29 -5.38
CA SER A 90 -12.49 0.22 -5.46
C SER A 90 -13.05 1.22 -6.46
N LYS A 91 -12.49 2.44 -6.52
CA LYS A 91 -12.89 3.46 -7.49
C LYS A 91 -12.53 3.06 -8.92
N HIS A 92 -11.38 2.43 -9.10
CA HIS A 92 -10.95 1.89 -10.38
C HIS A 92 -11.90 0.79 -10.88
N LEU A 93 -12.17 -0.21 -10.04
CA LEU A 93 -13.08 -1.31 -10.35
C LEU A 93 -14.52 -0.85 -10.62
N ILE A 94 -15.01 0.18 -9.91
CA ILE A 94 -16.32 0.80 -10.19
C ILE A 94 -16.33 1.45 -11.58
N ARG A 95 -15.27 2.18 -11.95
CA ARG A 95 -15.14 2.77 -13.29
C ARG A 95 -15.08 1.71 -14.39
N SER A 96 -14.47 0.57 -14.09
CA SER A 96 -14.44 -0.60 -14.97
C SER A 96 -15.73 -1.43 -14.92
N ASP A 97 -16.76 -0.98 -14.19
CA ASP A 97 -18.07 -1.63 -14.08
C ASP A 97 -17.95 -3.10 -13.65
N VAL A 98 -17.20 -3.32 -12.56
CA VAL A 98 -17.03 -4.64 -11.91
C VAL A 98 -18.05 -4.78 -10.78
N ALA A 99 -18.80 -5.88 -10.78
CA ALA A 99 -19.75 -6.19 -9.72
C ALA A 99 -19.06 -6.32 -8.35
N ASN A 100 -19.71 -5.84 -7.28
CA ASN A 100 -19.19 -5.88 -5.92
C ASN A 100 -17.77 -5.28 -5.73
N ALA A 101 -17.39 -4.32 -6.57
CA ALA A 101 -16.05 -3.68 -6.59
C ALA A 101 -15.50 -3.27 -5.22
N LYS A 102 -16.36 -2.81 -4.30
CA LYS A 102 -15.96 -2.43 -2.93
C LYS A 102 -15.48 -3.63 -2.11
N MET A 103 -16.21 -4.74 -2.20
CA MET A 103 -15.84 -5.98 -1.51
C MET A 103 -14.59 -6.61 -2.14
N VAL A 104 -14.53 -6.64 -3.47
CA VAL A 104 -13.36 -7.14 -4.20
C VAL A 104 -12.10 -6.36 -3.84
N ALA A 105 -12.20 -5.03 -3.76
CA ALA A 105 -11.05 -4.21 -3.37
C ALA A 105 -10.57 -4.45 -1.93
N ALA A 106 -11.46 -4.83 -1.01
CA ALA A 106 -11.08 -5.19 0.36
C ALA A 106 -10.18 -6.43 0.42
N LEU A 107 -10.18 -7.30 -0.60
CA LEU A 107 -9.31 -8.48 -0.66
C LEU A 107 -7.82 -8.11 -0.73
N LEU A 108 -7.46 -6.89 -1.14
CA LEU A 108 -6.07 -6.41 -1.05
C LEU A 108 -5.54 -6.44 0.39
N ILE A 109 -6.42 -6.24 1.38
CA ILE A 109 -6.05 -6.24 2.80
C ILE A 109 -5.78 -7.66 3.29
N PHE A 110 -6.63 -8.61 2.90
CA PHE A 110 -6.61 -9.99 3.37
C PHE A 110 -5.62 -10.85 2.58
N ASN A 111 -4.35 -10.44 2.59
CA ASN A 111 -3.27 -11.10 1.87
C ASN A 111 -2.13 -11.46 2.83
N PRO A 112 -1.67 -12.74 2.86
CA PRO A 112 -0.57 -13.16 3.73
C PRO A 112 0.75 -12.42 3.47
N PHE A 113 1.03 -11.99 2.23
CA PHE A 113 2.21 -11.21 1.90
C PHE A 113 2.19 -9.82 2.55
N ILE A 114 1.00 -9.22 2.70
CA ILE A 114 0.86 -7.96 3.43
C ILE A 114 1.09 -8.19 4.92
N LEU A 115 0.54 -9.27 5.47
CA LEU A 115 0.74 -9.59 6.90
C LEU A 115 2.24 -9.75 7.24
N GLN A 116 3.00 -10.42 6.37
CA GLN A 116 4.45 -10.53 6.53
C GLN A 116 5.16 -9.17 6.46
N ASN A 117 4.77 -8.30 5.51
CA ASN A 117 5.35 -6.95 5.45
C ASN A 117 5.04 -6.16 6.73
N ILE A 118 3.80 -6.21 7.21
CA ILE A 118 3.39 -5.49 8.42
C ILE A 118 4.09 -6.01 9.68
N ALA A 119 4.53 -7.28 9.71
CA ALA A 119 5.28 -7.82 10.83
C ALA A 119 6.62 -7.12 11.09
N TYR A 120 7.25 -6.53 10.05
CA TYR A 120 8.46 -5.70 10.22
C TYR A 120 8.10 -4.36 10.82
N ARG A 121 8.36 -4.15 12.10
CA ARG A 121 7.89 -2.97 12.85
C ARG A 121 8.44 -1.66 12.31
N TYR A 122 9.74 -1.65 11.98
CA TYR A 122 10.43 -0.47 11.47
C TYR A 122 10.08 -0.16 10.01
N ASP A 123 9.88 -1.20 9.19
CA ASP A 123 9.60 -1.05 7.76
C ASP A 123 8.10 -0.93 7.43
N SER A 124 7.21 -1.38 8.32
CA SER A 124 5.77 -1.56 8.06
C SER A 124 5.12 -0.35 7.38
N LEU A 125 5.40 0.84 7.90
CA LEU A 125 4.88 2.10 7.35
C LEU A 125 5.44 2.39 5.96
N GLY A 126 6.75 2.30 5.77
CA GLY A 126 7.40 2.53 4.48
C GLY A 126 6.90 1.56 3.40
N MET A 127 6.75 0.28 3.73
CA MET A 127 6.23 -0.74 2.83
C MET A 127 4.74 -0.53 2.52
N SER A 128 3.93 -0.08 3.47
CA SER A 128 2.51 0.21 3.24
C SER A 128 2.31 1.45 2.38
N ILE A 129 3.16 2.46 2.52
CA ILE A 129 3.19 3.63 1.64
C ILE A 129 3.64 3.22 0.23
N ALA A 130 4.66 2.37 0.10
CA ALA A 130 5.10 1.83 -1.18
C ALA A 130 3.96 1.08 -1.90
N PHE A 131 3.22 0.27 -1.14
CA PHE A 131 2.06 -0.47 -1.65
C PHE A 131 0.98 0.48 -2.16
N PHE A 132 0.62 1.50 -1.36
CA PHE A 132 -0.34 2.52 -1.77
C PHE A 132 0.10 3.25 -3.03
N LEU A 133 1.37 3.66 -3.10
CA LEU A 133 1.92 4.34 -4.27
C LEU A 133 1.94 3.44 -5.51
N ALA A 134 2.19 2.14 -5.38
CA ALA A 134 2.08 1.19 -6.49
C ALA A 134 0.64 1.07 -7.00
N VAL A 135 -0.35 1.06 -6.11
CA VAL A 135 -1.77 1.09 -6.49
C VAL A 135 -2.13 2.41 -7.17
N ILE A 136 -1.65 3.55 -6.68
CA ILE A 136 -1.87 4.87 -7.31
C ILE A 136 -1.20 4.94 -8.68
N ALA A 137 0.02 4.42 -8.82
CA ALA A 137 0.74 4.37 -10.09
C ALA A 137 -0.06 3.67 -11.19
N TYR A 138 -0.89 2.70 -10.81
CA TYR A 138 -1.77 2.01 -11.73
C TYR A 138 -3.14 2.69 -11.90
N THR A 139 -3.84 2.94 -10.79
CA THR A 139 -5.28 3.27 -10.76
C THR A 139 -5.62 4.76 -10.90
N TYR A 140 -4.62 5.65 -10.79
CA TYR A 140 -4.84 7.08 -10.90
C TYR A 140 -5.34 7.45 -12.29
N SER A 141 -6.32 8.35 -12.37
CA SER A 141 -6.83 8.87 -13.63
C SER A 141 -7.19 10.33 -13.47
N ASN A 142 -6.86 11.13 -14.49
CA ASN A 142 -7.13 12.56 -14.52
C ASN A 142 -7.50 13.01 -15.94
N LYS A 143 -8.33 14.05 -16.06
CA LYS A 143 -8.64 14.65 -17.36
C LYS A 143 -7.41 15.26 -18.04
N ASN A 144 -6.43 15.73 -17.24
CA ASN A 144 -5.15 16.20 -17.73
C ASN A 144 -4.17 15.03 -17.84
N LEU A 145 -3.87 14.63 -19.08
CA LEU A 145 -2.98 13.50 -19.37
C LEU A 145 -1.56 13.69 -18.84
N ALA A 146 -1.00 14.90 -18.92
CA ALA A 146 0.34 15.17 -18.43
C ALA A 146 0.42 14.99 -16.90
N LEU A 147 -0.59 15.48 -16.18
CA LEU A 147 -0.71 15.30 -14.74
C LEU A 147 -0.92 13.81 -14.37
N GLU A 148 -1.72 13.08 -15.16
CA GLU A 148 -1.90 11.64 -14.99
C GLU A 148 -0.58 10.88 -15.11
N ILE A 149 0.13 11.06 -16.22
CA ILE A 149 1.41 10.40 -16.48
C ILE A 149 2.44 10.76 -15.41
N ALA A 150 2.58 12.04 -15.08
CA ALA A 150 3.52 12.50 -14.06
C ALA A 150 3.23 11.86 -12.70
N THR A 151 1.96 11.84 -12.27
CA THR A 151 1.57 11.24 -10.98
C THR A 151 1.86 9.75 -10.97
N LYS A 152 1.57 9.04 -12.07
CA LYS A 152 1.84 7.60 -12.18
C LYS A 152 3.33 7.28 -12.11
N LEU A 153 4.16 8.00 -12.88
CA LEU A 153 5.61 7.82 -12.89
C LEU A 153 6.24 8.14 -11.53
N ILE A 154 5.90 9.28 -10.94
CA ILE A 154 6.43 9.68 -9.62
C ILE A 154 6.03 8.65 -8.56
N SER A 155 4.76 8.23 -8.54
CA SER A 155 4.28 7.23 -7.58
C SER A 155 5.00 5.88 -7.76
N GLY A 156 5.23 5.45 -9.00
CA GLY A 156 5.97 4.23 -9.30
C GLY A 156 7.43 4.29 -8.82
N ILE A 157 8.15 5.39 -9.10
CA ILE A 157 9.54 5.58 -8.65
C ILE A 157 9.60 5.63 -7.11
N LEU A 158 8.70 6.35 -6.46
CA LEU A 158 8.64 6.41 -5.01
C LEU A 158 8.32 5.04 -4.39
N ALA A 159 7.41 4.26 -4.99
CA ALA A 159 7.14 2.90 -4.55
C ALA A 159 8.40 2.03 -4.62
N LEU A 160 9.14 2.07 -5.73
CA LEU A 160 10.37 1.28 -5.92
C LEU A 160 11.51 1.71 -4.97
N THR A 161 11.59 3.00 -4.64
CA THR A 161 12.62 3.53 -3.73
C THR A 161 12.23 3.41 -2.25
N LEU A 162 11.01 2.98 -1.95
CA LEU A 162 10.55 2.56 -0.62
C LEU A 162 10.62 1.04 -0.45
N TYR A 163 10.05 0.28 -1.38
CA TYR A 163 10.00 -1.17 -1.34
C TYR A 163 9.79 -1.76 -2.74
N GLN A 164 10.87 -2.25 -3.35
CA GLN A 164 10.89 -2.76 -4.73
C GLN A 164 9.84 -3.87 -5.01
N PRO A 165 9.57 -4.83 -4.09
CA PRO A 165 8.58 -5.88 -4.35
C PRO A 165 7.16 -5.39 -4.61
N CYS A 166 6.82 -4.14 -4.27
CA CYS A 166 5.53 -3.55 -4.62
C CYS A 166 5.31 -3.39 -6.13
N ALA A 167 6.34 -3.52 -6.98
CA ALA A 167 6.18 -3.62 -8.42
C ALA A 167 5.18 -4.73 -8.83
N ASN A 168 5.15 -5.83 -8.07
CA ASN A 168 4.23 -6.95 -8.32
C ASN A 168 2.75 -6.55 -8.16
N ILE A 169 2.45 -5.51 -7.37
CA ILE A 169 1.08 -4.99 -7.24
C ILE A 169 0.64 -4.35 -8.55
N PHE A 170 1.51 -3.53 -9.16
CA PHE A 170 1.24 -2.92 -10.45
C PHE A 170 0.99 -3.99 -11.53
N ILE A 171 1.88 -4.99 -11.61
CA ILE A 171 1.76 -6.10 -12.56
C ILE A 171 0.48 -6.91 -12.32
N GLY A 172 0.14 -7.19 -11.07
CA GLY A 172 -1.08 -7.91 -10.69
C GLY A 172 -2.35 -7.16 -11.09
N LEU A 173 -2.40 -5.84 -10.86
CA LEU A 173 -3.53 -5.01 -11.27
C LEU A 173 -3.67 -4.94 -12.80
N LEU A 174 -2.55 -4.87 -13.52
CA LEU A 174 -2.54 -4.95 -14.99
C LEU A 174 -3.16 -6.27 -15.48
N ALA A 175 -2.74 -7.39 -14.90
CA ALA A 175 -3.29 -8.70 -15.24
C ALA A 175 -4.79 -8.78 -14.97
N ILE A 176 -5.26 -8.23 -13.84
CA ILE A 176 -6.69 -8.17 -13.49
C ILE A 176 -7.48 -7.37 -14.54
N ASP A 177 -7.00 -6.19 -14.95
CA ASP A 177 -7.69 -5.39 -15.96
C ASP A 177 -7.73 -6.09 -17.33
N VAL A 178 -6.65 -6.77 -17.73
CA VAL A 178 -6.63 -7.57 -18.96
C VAL A 178 -7.72 -8.66 -18.91
N ILE A 179 -7.87 -9.34 -17.76
CA ILE A 179 -8.93 -10.35 -17.56
C ILE A 179 -10.32 -9.69 -17.61
N ILE A 180 -10.52 -8.54 -16.97
CA ILE A 180 -11.80 -7.81 -17.00
C ILE A 180 -12.18 -7.48 -18.45
N ILE A 181 -11.24 -6.97 -19.24
CA ILE A 181 -11.47 -6.62 -20.64
C ILE A 181 -11.83 -7.87 -21.45
N ALA A 182 -11.07 -8.96 -21.30
CA ALA A 182 -11.32 -10.22 -22.01
C ALA A 182 -12.71 -10.81 -21.69
N LEU A 183 -13.11 -10.83 -20.41
CA LEU A 183 -14.42 -11.31 -19.99
C LEU A 183 -15.55 -10.44 -20.54
N LYS A 184 -15.40 -9.11 -20.53
CA LYS A 184 -16.41 -8.20 -21.09
C LYS A 184 -16.57 -8.33 -22.60
N GLN A 185 -15.47 -8.56 -23.33
CA GLN A 185 -15.53 -8.83 -24.77
C GLN A 185 -16.24 -10.16 -25.06
N HIS A 186 -15.96 -11.21 -24.28
CA HIS A 186 -16.65 -12.50 -24.43
C HIS A 186 -18.16 -12.43 -24.18
N VAL A 187 -18.61 -11.63 -23.21
CA VAL A 187 -20.04 -11.44 -22.94
C VAL A 187 -20.72 -10.73 -24.13
N LYS A 188 -20.10 -9.68 -24.68
CA LYS A 188 -20.64 -8.95 -25.85
C LYS A 188 -20.78 -9.79 -27.12
N VAL A 189 -19.99 -10.85 -27.29
CA VAL A 189 -20.07 -11.74 -28.47
C VAL A 189 -21.23 -12.74 -28.37
N LYS A 190 -21.78 -12.95 -27.17
CA LYS A 190 -22.88 -13.90 -26.92
C LYS A 190 -24.27 -13.25 -26.90
N GLU A 191 -24.35 -11.92 -26.89
CA GLU A 191 -25.59 -11.13 -27.05
C GLU A 191 -25.84 -10.81 -28.53
#